data_AF-A0AA88TSL1-F1
#
_entry.id   AF-A0AA88TSL1-F1
#
_cell.length_a   1.000
_cell.length_b   1.000
_cell.length_c   1.000
_cell.angle_alpha   90.00
_cell.angle_beta   90.00
_cell.angle_gamma   90.00
#
_symmetry.space_group_name_H-M   'P 1'
#
loop_
_entity.id
_entity.type
_entity.pdbx_description
1 polymer ?
#
loop_
_entity_poly.entity_id
_entity_poly.type
_entity_poly.pdbx_seq_one_letter_code
_entity_poly.pdbx_strand_id
1 'polypeptide(L)'
;MSVFGGLLRSAVTFCQSSALLCTRNFSTGTCARIRMHAIPKLKEVDRWTEKRSMFGVYDNIGILGDFKAHPKDLIRGPVWVRGFKGNELQRLIRKKRMVGDRMMTEDKHSLDKRISFLYRRFNRYGKHR
;
A
#
# COMPACT_ATOMS: atom_id res chain seq x y z
N MET A 1 -57.66 -15.46 -48.02
CA MET A 1 -56.33 -15.77 -48.57
C MET A 1 -55.29 -14.83 -47.96
N SER A 2 -54.39 -15.42 -47.16
CA SER A 2 -52.96 -15.10 -46.94
C SER A 2 -52.41 -13.76 -46.44
N VAL A 3 -53.15 -12.67 -46.20
CA VAL A 3 -52.45 -11.38 -45.91
C VAL A 3 -52.00 -11.21 -44.45
N PHE A 4 -52.74 -11.71 -43.45
CA PHE A 4 -52.40 -11.49 -42.03
C PHE A 4 -51.33 -12.45 -41.46
N GLY A 5 -51.16 -13.64 -42.04
CA GLY A 5 -50.15 -14.61 -41.58
C GLY A 5 -48.72 -14.27 -41.99
N GLY A 6 -48.55 -13.51 -43.08
CA GLY A 6 -47.24 -13.06 -43.57
C GLY A 6 -46.61 -12.00 -42.67
N LEU A 7 -47.40 -11.02 -42.23
CA LEU A 7 -46.93 -9.91 -41.38
C LEU A 7 -46.40 -10.39 -40.02
N LEU A 8 -47.04 -11.39 -39.42
CA LEU A 8 -46.56 -11.96 -38.14
C LEU A 8 -45.25 -12.74 -38.32
N ARG A 9 -45.05 -13.47 -39.42
CA ARG A 9 -43.76 -14.15 -39.70
C ARG A 9 -42.64 -13.16 -39.97
N SER A 10 -42.91 -12.08 -40.68
CA SER A 10 -41.94 -11.01 -40.96
C SER A 10 -41.55 -10.22 -39.71
N ALA A 11 -42.48 -9.99 -38.78
CA ALA A 11 -42.19 -9.33 -37.51
C ALA A 11 -41.29 -10.20 -36.60
N VAL A 12 -41.49 -11.52 -36.60
CA VAL A 12 -40.66 -12.46 -35.82
C VAL A 12 -39.24 -12.57 -36.38
N THR A 13 -39.06 -12.55 -37.71
CA THR A 13 -37.71 -12.55 -38.32
C THR A 13 -36.99 -11.22 -38.15
N PHE A 14 -37.69 -10.08 -38.16
CA PHE A 14 -37.09 -8.78 -37.88
C PHE A 14 -36.65 -8.64 -36.40
N CYS A 15 -37.45 -9.15 -35.46
CA CYS A 15 -37.09 -9.20 -34.04
C CYS A 15 -35.93 -10.16 -33.74
N GLN A 16 -35.80 -11.28 -34.45
CA GLN A 16 -34.61 -12.14 -34.37
C GLN A 16 -33.36 -11.41 -34.88
N SER A 17 -33.50 -10.56 -35.92
CA SER A 17 -32.38 -9.83 -36.51
C SER A 17 -31.86 -8.71 -35.59
N SER A 18 -32.76 -7.99 -34.91
CA SER A 18 -32.37 -6.96 -33.92
C SER A 18 -31.78 -7.55 -32.64
N ALA A 19 -32.25 -8.72 -32.19
CA ALA A 19 -31.70 -9.41 -31.02
C ALA A 19 -30.27 -9.90 -31.25
N LEU A 20 -29.94 -10.30 -32.49
CA LEU A 20 -28.58 -10.70 -32.88
C LEU A 20 -27.61 -9.51 -33.05
N LEU A 21 -28.11 -8.31 -33.34
CA LEU A 21 -27.30 -7.09 -33.40
C LEU A 21 -27.06 -6.45 -32.01
N CYS A 22 -27.86 -6.79 -31.01
CA CYS A 22 -27.70 -6.33 -29.63
C CYS A 22 -26.85 -7.26 -28.75
N THR A 23 -26.27 -8.34 -29.29
CA THR A 23 -25.21 -9.07 -28.59
C THR A 23 -23.99 -8.17 -28.58
N ARG A 24 -23.83 -7.37 -27.51
CA ARG A 24 -22.56 -6.72 -27.20
C ARG A 24 -21.53 -7.84 -27.18
N ASN A 25 -20.66 -7.86 -28.18
CA ASN A 25 -19.47 -8.69 -28.13
C ASN A 25 -18.71 -8.23 -26.89
N PHE A 26 -18.88 -8.96 -25.78
CA PHE A 26 -17.99 -8.87 -24.65
C PHE A 26 -16.65 -9.39 -25.17
N SER A 27 -15.89 -8.49 -25.79
CA SER A 27 -14.46 -8.68 -25.94
C SER A 27 -13.94 -8.74 -24.51
N THR A 28 -13.76 -9.95 -24.00
CA THR A 28 -12.85 -10.21 -22.90
C THR A 28 -11.48 -9.79 -23.44
N GLY A 29 -11.19 -8.48 -23.37
CA GLY A 29 -9.96 -7.89 -23.86
C GLY A 29 -8.83 -8.82 -23.46
N THR A 30 -8.01 -9.20 -24.44
CA THR A 30 -6.97 -10.24 -24.30
C THR A 30 -6.37 -10.12 -22.91
N CYS A 31 -6.71 -11.06 -22.02
CA CYS A 31 -6.19 -11.07 -20.66
C CYS A 31 -4.70 -10.87 -20.82
N ALA A 32 -4.19 -9.72 -20.35
CA ALA A 32 -2.79 -9.39 -20.49
C ALA A 32 -2.05 -10.65 -20.07
N ARG A 33 -1.35 -11.30 -21.01
CA ARG A 33 -0.60 -12.51 -20.72
C ARG A 33 0.48 -12.06 -19.75
N ILE A 34 0.18 -12.12 -18.44
CA ILE A 34 1.15 -11.86 -17.39
C ILE A 34 2.30 -12.77 -17.75
N ARG A 35 3.43 -12.17 -18.12
CA ARG A 35 4.61 -12.89 -18.61
C ARG A 35 5.30 -13.54 -17.40
N MET A 36 4.61 -14.48 -16.77
CA MET A 36 5.21 -15.39 -15.79
C MET A 36 5.89 -16.49 -16.58
N HIS A 37 7.22 -16.42 -16.67
CA HIS A 37 8.03 -17.43 -17.36
C HIS A 37 7.90 -18.81 -16.70
N ALA A 38 7.60 -18.87 -15.40
CA ALA A 38 7.29 -20.09 -14.66
C ALA A 38 6.46 -19.76 -13.41
N ILE A 39 5.70 -20.74 -12.93
CA ILE A 39 5.03 -20.66 -11.63
C ILE A 39 6.12 -20.66 -10.54
N PRO A 40 6.17 -19.68 -9.62
CA PRO A 40 7.14 -19.69 -8.53
C PRO A 40 6.90 -20.92 -7.65
N LYS A 41 7.98 -21.46 -7.10
CA LYS A 41 7.89 -22.59 -6.17
C LYS A 41 7.01 -22.20 -4.97
N LEU A 42 6.24 -23.18 -4.48
CA LEU A 42 5.47 -23.01 -3.26
C LEU A 42 6.40 -22.59 -2.12
N LYS A 43 6.05 -21.49 -1.44
CA LYS A 43 6.74 -21.06 -0.24
C LYS A 43 6.06 -21.67 0.97
N GLU A 44 6.67 -22.73 1.50
CA GLU A 44 6.26 -23.26 2.81
C GLU A 44 6.63 -22.26 3.90
N VAL A 45 5.67 -21.95 4.76
CA VAL A 45 5.86 -20.98 5.85
C VAL A 45 5.27 -21.56 7.12
N ASP A 46 6.14 -21.89 8.07
CA ASP A 46 5.72 -22.30 9.40
C ASP A 46 5.02 -21.15 10.15
N ARG A 47 3.82 -21.41 10.66
CA ARG A 47 3.02 -20.44 11.42
C ARG A 47 3.42 -20.38 12.90
N TRP A 48 4.11 -21.39 13.42
CA TRP A 48 4.43 -21.56 14.84
C TRP A 48 5.91 -21.36 15.19
N THR A 49 6.66 -20.66 14.34
CA THR A 49 8.02 -20.19 14.67
C THR A 49 8.02 -19.39 15.98
N GLU A 50 9.06 -19.51 16.79
CA GLU A 50 9.22 -18.83 18.08
C GLU A 50 8.86 -17.33 18.03
N LYS A 51 9.36 -16.61 17.00
CA LYS A 51 9.08 -15.18 16.82
C LYS A 51 7.59 -14.88 16.65
N ARG A 52 6.83 -15.73 15.95
CA ARG A 52 5.39 -15.55 15.73
C ARG A 52 4.61 -15.92 16.99
N SER A 53 4.97 -17.04 17.61
CA SER A 53 4.34 -17.55 18.82
C SER A 53 4.50 -16.58 20.00
N MET A 54 5.66 -15.94 20.13
CA MET A 54 5.98 -15.00 21.22
C MET A 54 5.72 -13.52 20.87
N PHE A 55 5.13 -13.22 19.70
CA PHE A 55 4.90 -11.84 19.29
C PHE A 55 3.85 -11.15 20.18
N GLY A 56 4.18 -9.98 20.73
CA GLY A 56 3.26 -9.13 21.50
C GLY A 56 3.07 -9.51 22.98
N VAL A 57 3.75 -10.54 23.48
CA VAL A 57 3.60 -11.07 24.85
C VAL A 57 3.76 -9.98 25.94
N TYR A 58 4.67 -9.04 25.76
CA TYR A 58 5.01 -8.01 26.76
C TYR A 58 4.49 -6.60 26.41
N ASP A 59 3.53 -6.46 25.51
CA ASP A 59 3.06 -5.15 25.06
C ASP A 59 2.30 -4.37 26.17
N ASN A 60 1.65 -5.09 27.08
CA ASN A 60 0.88 -4.51 28.19
C ASN A 60 1.64 -4.49 29.52
N ILE A 61 2.98 -4.59 29.49
CA ILE A 61 3.83 -4.65 30.70
C ILE A 61 3.63 -3.45 31.63
N GLY A 62 3.24 -2.28 31.10
CA GLY A 62 2.98 -1.10 31.93
C GLY A 62 1.78 -1.29 32.84
N ILE A 63 0.63 -1.66 32.27
CA ILE A 63 -0.63 -1.78 33.01
C ILE A 63 -0.60 -2.99 33.97
N LEU A 64 0.01 -4.10 33.54
CA LEU A 64 0.07 -5.34 34.33
C LEU A 64 1.32 -5.44 35.23
N GLY A 65 2.26 -4.50 35.12
CA GLY A 65 3.56 -4.54 35.81
C GLY A 65 3.84 -3.30 36.64
N ASP A 66 2.80 -2.74 37.28
CA ASP A 66 2.89 -1.57 38.18
C ASP A 66 3.55 -0.32 37.52
N PHE A 67 3.44 -0.18 36.20
CA PHE A 67 4.09 0.87 35.41
C PHE A 67 5.62 0.99 35.60
N LYS A 68 6.30 -0.09 36.00
CA LYS A 68 7.78 -0.13 36.16
C LYS A 68 8.54 0.11 34.85
N ALA A 69 7.95 -0.23 33.71
CA ALA A 69 8.51 -0.02 32.38
C ALA A 69 7.42 0.43 31.40
N HIS A 70 7.78 1.29 30.44
CA HIS A 70 6.86 1.71 29.38
C HIS A 70 7.11 0.90 28.10
N PRO A 71 6.07 0.45 27.34
CA PRO A 71 6.25 -0.36 26.14
C PRO A 71 7.18 0.24 25.07
N LYS A 72 7.25 1.58 25.00
CA LYS A 72 8.19 2.32 24.14
C LYS A 72 9.67 1.93 24.36
N ASP A 73 10.03 1.50 25.55
CA ASP A 73 11.40 1.17 25.93
C ASP A 73 11.80 -0.24 25.44
N LEU A 74 10.80 -1.12 25.22
CA LEU A 74 10.98 -2.45 24.64
C LEU A 74 11.26 -2.42 23.13
N ILE A 75 10.89 -1.32 22.45
CA ILE A 75 11.04 -1.18 21.00
C ILE A 75 12.52 -1.10 20.61
N ARG A 76 12.98 -2.11 19.86
CA ARG A 76 14.32 -2.11 19.26
C ARG A 76 14.31 -1.32 17.95
N GLY A 77 15.33 -0.47 17.78
CA GLY A 77 15.48 0.36 16.58
C GLY A 77 16.30 1.62 16.84
N PRO A 78 16.40 2.51 15.83
CA PRO A 78 17.16 3.74 15.94
C PRO A 78 16.65 4.64 17.07
N VAL A 79 17.57 5.16 17.89
CA VAL A 79 17.25 5.96 19.07
C VAL A 79 16.44 7.21 18.73
N TRP A 80 16.65 7.79 17.54
CA TRP A 80 15.90 8.96 17.09
C TRP A 80 14.45 8.66 16.65
N VAL A 81 14.03 7.39 16.54
CA VAL A 81 12.65 6.99 16.17
C VAL A 81 11.95 6.20 17.28
N ARG A 82 12.69 5.64 18.24
CA ARG A 82 12.11 4.90 19.37
C ARG A 82 11.08 5.76 20.12
N GLY A 83 9.84 5.28 20.20
CA GLY A 83 8.74 5.98 20.85
C GLY A 83 8.34 7.31 20.20
N PHE A 84 8.73 7.55 18.94
CA PHE A 84 8.46 8.80 18.23
C PHE A 84 7.75 8.57 16.90
N LYS A 85 6.63 9.27 16.69
CA LYS A 85 5.91 9.31 15.42
C LYS A 85 5.94 10.74 14.86
N GLY A 86 6.40 10.88 13.62
CA GLY A 86 6.47 12.16 12.93
C GLY A 86 6.63 11.97 11.43
N ASN A 87 6.38 13.04 10.68
CA ASN A 87 6.59 13.04 9.22
C ASN A 87 8.09 12.96 8.87
N GLU A 88 8.41 12.85 7.59
CA GLU A 88 9.79 12.72 7.14
C GLU A 88 10.67 13.89 7.61
N LEU A 89 10.20 15.13 7.45
CA LEU A 89 10.94 16.32 7.86
C LEU A 89 11.25 16.31 9.37
N GLN A 90 10.26 16.01 10.20
CA GLN A 90 10.42 15.92 11.65
C GLN A 90 11.41 14.82 12.06
N ARG A 91 11.34 13.64 11.40
CA ARG A 91 12.28 12.55 11.66
C ARG A 91 13.72 12.92 11.28
N LEU A 92 13.91 13.61 10.16
CA LEU A 92 15.24 14.05 9.72
C LEU A 92 15.83 15.12 10.63
N ILE A 93 15.03 16.13 11.03
CA ILE A 93 15.45 17.15 12.00
C ILE A 93 15.86 16.48 13.32
N ARG A 94 15.05 15.53 13.81
CA ARG A 94 15.35 14.78 15.03
C ARG A 94 16.62 13.94 14.89
N LYS A 95 16.80 13.24 13.77
CA LYS A 95 18.03 12.48 13.47
C LYS A 95 19.25 13.41 13.47
N LYS A 96 19.19 14.56 12.78
CA LYS A 96 20.27 15.56 12.76
C LYS A 96 20.64 16.01 14.18
N ARG A 97 19.65 16.33 15.01
CA ARG A 97 19.89 16.79 16.38
C ARG A 97 20.48 15.72 17.30
N MET A 98 20.07 14.46 17.14
CA MET A 98 20.46 13.38 18.07
C MET A 98 21.75 12.67 17.68
N VAL A 99 22.00 12.50 16.38
CA VAL A 99 23.15 11.70 15.88
C VAL A 99 23.97 12.43 14.83
N GLY A 100 23.58 13.65 14.44
CA GLY A 100 24.24 14.38 13.35
C GLY A 100 25.70 14.74 13.60
N ASP A 101 26.16 14.74 14.85
CA ASP A 101 27.57 15.01 15.17
C ASP A 101 28.48 13.80 14.93
N ARG A 102 27.90 12.59 14.96
CA ARG A 102 28.61 11.33 14.75
C ARG A 102 28.40 10.74 13.35
N MET A 103 27.63 11.44 12.50
CA MET A 103 27.35 11.01 11.13
C MET A 103 28.55 11.29 10.22
N MET A 104 28.72 10.43 9.21
CA MET A 104 29.69 10.68 8.14
C MET A 104 29.36 11.98 7.39
N THR A 105 30.39 12.65 6.87
CA THR A 105 30.25 13.95 6.21
C THR A 105 29.27 13.92 5.03
N GLU A 106 29.37 12.89 4.18
CA GLU A 106 28.50 12.72 3.01
C GLU A 106 27.03 12.49 3.39
N ASP A 107 26.80 11.66 4.41
CA ASP A 107 25.46 11.39 4.96
C ASP A 107 24.85 12.63 5.58
N LYS A 108 25.64 13.40 6.34
CA LYS A 108 25.21 14.67 6.95
C LYS A 108 24.86 15.69 5.88
N HIS A 109 25.70 15.82 4.85
CA HIS A 109 25.44 16.70 3.71
C HIS A 109 24.16 16.31 2.95
N SER A 110 23.95 15.02 2.70
CA SER A 110 22.75 14.50 2.03
C SER A 110 21.48 14.71 2.87
N LEU A 111 21.58 14.50 4.19
CA LEU A 111 20.51 14.76 5.14
C LEU A 111 20.11 16.24 5.13
N ASP A 112 21.09 17.15 5.14
CA ASP A 112 20.84 18.60 5.13
C ASP A 112 20.18 19.07 3.83
N LYS A 113 20.62 18.54 2.68
CA LYS A 113 19.94 18.76 1.40
C LYS A 113 18.49 18.29 1.45
N ARG A 114 18.22 17.12 2.03
CA ARG A 114 16.86 16.58 2.15
C ARG A 114 15.98 17.42 3.06
N ILE A 115 16.49 17.87 4.21
CA ILE A 115 15.77 18.79 5.11
C ILE A 115 15.42 20.10 4.38
N SER A 116 16.40 20.71 3.69
CA SER A 116 16.20 21.95 2.94
C SER A 116 15.14 21.81 1.84
N PHE A 117 15.16 20.68 1.12
CA PHE A 117 14.16 20.37 0.11
C PHE A 117 12.76 20.23 0.73
N LEU A 118 12.60 19.42 1.77
CA LEU A 118 11.31 19.16 2.40
C LEU A 118 10.72 20.41 3.06
N TYR A 119 11.57 21.22 3.70
CA TYR A 119 11.15 22.51 4.27
C TYR A 119 10.56 23.43 3.19
N ARG A 120 11.23 23.56 2.04
CA ARG A 120 10.71 24.32 0.91
C ARG A 120 9.42 23.69 0.38
N ARG A 121 9.39 22.36 0.20
CA ARG A 121 8.26 21.64 -0.37
C ARG A 121 7.00 21.82 0.47
N PHE A 122 7.06 21.61 1.79
CA PHE A 122 5.89 21.67 2.66
C PHE A 122 5.40 23.10 2.92
N ASN A 123 6.30 24.09 2.97
CA ASN A 123 5.91 25.45 3.36
C ASN A 123 5.60 26.38 2.17
N ARG A 124 6.12 26.06 0.97
CA ARG A 124 5.95 26.91 -0.23
C ARG A 124 5.02 26.31 -1.28
N TYR A 125 4.83 24.99 -1.28
CA TYR A 125 4.03 24.30 -2.29
C TYR A 125 2.92 23.50 -1.59
N GLY A 126 1.72 23.56 -2.14
CA GLY A 126 0.58 22.81 -1.63
C GLY A 126 -0.67 23.15 -2.43
N LYS A 127 -1.55 22.16 -2.62
CA LYS A 127 -2.86 22.40 -3.24
C LYS A 127 -3.79 23.12 -2.26
N HIS A 128 -3.73 22.74 -0.99
CA HIS A 128 -4.50 23.32 0.09
C HIS A 128 -3.57 24.28 0.84
N ARG A 129 -3.97 25.54 0.92
CA ARG A 129 -3.28 26.60 1.65
C ARG A 129 -4.29 27.54 2.26
#